data_AF-A0A0M0JJB7-F1
#
_entry.id   AF-A0A0M0JJB7-F1
#
_cell.length_a   1.000
_cell.length_b   1.000
_cell.length_c   1.000
_cell.angle_alpha   90.00
_cell.angle_beta   90.00
_cell.angle_gamma   90.00
#
_symmetry.space_group_name_H-M   'P 1'
#
loop_
_entity.id
_entity.type
_entity.pdbx_description
1 polymer ?
#
loop_
_entity_poly.entity_id
_entity_poly.type
_entity_poly.pdbx_seq_one_letter_code
_entity_poly.pdbx_strand_id
1 'polypeptide(L)'
;MEDPEKVLEQAVVDMQRDLVKVRQSYAEVSASSKRMTEQAKLAEQEAAKWYSRAQLAVEKGEDELGREALTRRKQQLELADSLKEQIEGQTSALTALYESMKELEAKMVEAKAKKDQIIARARTAKAATKVNDMLAGVGSTSSMAAFERMSEKVEQLEAQASVSKQLAASSSSGKGSTLDDKFKALEASGGVDDELAALKAAQRVLPSAVDNELEEMKKMMDQNKPKESF
;
A
#
# COMPACT_ATOMS: atom_id res chain seq x y z
N MET A 1 -35.00 3.36 -9.26
CA MET A 1 -33.62 2.84 -9.13
C MET A 1 -32.68 4.02 -9.26
N GLU A 2 -31.83 4.21 -8.27
CA GLU A 2 -30.87 5.32 -8.22
C GLU A 2 -29.82 5.19 -9.33
N ASP A 3 -29.41 6.31 -9.93
CA ASP A 3 -28.41 6.30 -10.99
C ASP A 3 -27.03 5.92 -10.40
N PRO A 4 -26.42 4.81 -10.82
CA PRO A 4 -25.14 4.35 -10.28
C PRO A 4 -24.02 5.39 -10.43
N GLU A 5 -24.10 6.30 -11.42
CA GLU A 5 -23.14 7.41 -11.54
C GLU A 5 -23.26 8.38 -10.36
N LYS A 6 -24.49 8.72 -9.94
CA LYS A 6 -24.74 9.65 -8.84
C LYS A 6 -24.32 9.10 -7.48
N VAL A 7 -24.54 7.80 -7.24
CA VAL A 7 -24.13 7.15 -5.99
C VAL A 7 -22.60 7.17 -5.83
N LEU A 8 -21.86 6.91 -6.92
CA LEU A 8 -20.40 6.96 -6.89
C LEU A 8 -19.85 8.39 -6.76
N GLU A 9 -20.50 9.38 -7.38
CA GLU A 9 -20.16 10.79 -7.18
C GLU A 9 -20.37 11.22 -5.72
N GLN A 10 -21.50 10.85 -5.13
CA GLN A 10 -21.79 11.17 -3.73
C GLN A 10 -20.77 10.55 -2.78
N ALA A 11 -20.39 9.30 -2.99
CA ALA A 11 -19.35 8.63 -2.19
C ALA A 11 -18.00 9.38 -2.23
N VAL A 12 -17.58 9.85 -3.40
CA VAL A 12 -16.34 10.64 -3.54
C VAL A 12 -16.45 11.99 -2.82
N VAL A 13 -17.62 12.65 -2.87
CA VAL A 13 -17.87 13.92 -2.16
C VAL A 13 -17.81 13.72 -0.65
N ASP A 14 -18.40 12.65 -0.14
CA ASP A 14 -18.39 12.35 1.29
C ASP A 14 -16.96 12.04 1.78
N MET A 15 -16.19 11.25 1.03
CA MET A 15 -14.77 11.02 1.32
C MET A 15 -13.95 12.32 1.32
N GLN A 16 -14.22 13.24 0.40
CA GLN A 16 -13.56 14.55 0.37
C GLN A 16 -13.90 15.38 1.62
N ARG A 17 -15.16 15.37 2.05
CA ARG A 17 -15.59 16.08 3.27
C ARG A 17 -14.88 15.51 4.50
N ASP A 18 -14.77 14.20 4.60
CA ASP A 18 -14.12 13.55 5.74
C ASP A 18 -12.60 13.80 5.73
N LEU A 19 -11.96 13.80 4.56
CA LEU A 19 -10.55 14.18 4.44
C LEU A 19 -10.30 15.62 4.93
N VAL A 20 -11.21 16.56 4.61
CA VAL A 20 -11.10 17.94 5.11
C VAL A 20 -11.19 17.99 6.64
N LYS A 21 -12.13 17.25 7.25
CA LYS A 21 -12.25 17.19 8.72
C LYS A 21 -11.00 16.60 9.37
N VAL A 22 -10.45 15.51 8.81
CA VAL A 22 -9.22 14.88 9.32
C VAL A 22 -8.05 15.86 9.23
N ARG A 23 -7.89 16.57 8.11
CA ARG A 23 -6.86 17.61 7.94
C ARG A 23 -7.01 18.75 8.94
N GLN A 24 -8.24 19.20 9.22
CA GLN A 24 -8.51 20.24 10.21
C GLN A 24 -8.11 19.76 11.61
N SER A 25 -8.56 18.57 12.01
CA SER A 25 -8.20 17.98 13.30
C SER A 25 -6.69 17.80 13.44
N TYR A 26 -6.02 17.31 12.40
CA TYR A 26 -4.56 17.21 12.39
C TYR A 26 -3.87 18.57 12.56
N ALA A 27 -4.34 19.60 11.85
CA ALA A 27 -3.79 20.94 11.95
C ALA A 27 -3.98 21.54 13.35
N GLU A 28 -5.13 21.33 13.98
CA GLU A 28 -5.43 21.80 15.35
C GLU A 28 -4.52 21.14 16.38
N VAL A 29 -4.40 19.81 16.34
CA VAL A 29 -3.54 19.06 17.27
C VAL A 29 -2.07 19.40 17.04
N SER A 30 -1.65 19.53 15.79
CA SER A 30 -0.28 19.93 15.43
C SER A 30 0.05 21.34 15.93
N ALA A 31 -0.88 22.29 15.77
CA ALA A 31 -0.71 23.64 16.30
C ALA A 31 -0.63 23.65 17.83
N SER A 32 -1.44 22.85 18.52
CA SER A 32 -1.38 22.68 19.98
C SER A 32 -0.03 22.13 20.44
N SER A 33 0.45 21.05 19.81
CA SER A 33 1.77 20.45 20.07
C SER A 33 2.91 21.45 19.87
N LYS A 34 2.85 22.24 18.79
CA LYS A 34 3.84 23.30 18.53
C LYS A 34 3.84 24.38 19.62
N ARG A 35 2.65 24.83 20.06
CA ARG A 35 2.53 25.81 21.16
C ARG A 35 3.12 25.28 22.45
N MET A 36 2.86 24.02 22.81
CA MET A 36 3.47 23.40 24.00
C MET A 36 4.99 23.30 23.87
N THR A 37 5.50 22.97 22.69
CA THR A 37 6.94 22.92 22.42
C THR A 37 7.59 24.29 22.63
N GLU A 38 6.97 25.36 22.13
CA GLU A 38 7.42 26.73 22.35
C GLU A 38 7.38 27.12 23.83
N GLN A 39 6.32 26.75 24.55
CA GLN A 39 6.21 27.00 26.00
C GLN A 39 7.27 26.25 26.81
N ALA A 40 7.56 24.99 26.49
CA ALA A 40 8.60 24.20 27.13
C ALA A 40 9.97 24.87 26.95
N LYS A 41 10.28 25.31 25.72
CA LYS A 41 11.51 26.05 25.41
C LYS A 41 11.62 27.36 26.20
N LEU A 42 10.52 28.11 26.34
CA LEU A 42 10.51 29.34 27.13
C LEU A 42 10.76 29.06 28.62
N ALA A 43 10.17 28.01 29.17
CA ALA A 43 10.40 27.58 30.55
C ALA A 43 11.86 27.18 30.78
N GLU A 44 12.48 26.43 29.85
CA GLU A 44 13.91 26.10 29.91
C GLU A 44 14.82 27.35 29.88
N GLN A 45 14.49 28.32 29.02
CA GLN A 45 15.22 29.58 28.95
C GLN A 45 15.10 30.37 30.26
N GLU A 46 13.92 30.40 30.86
CA GLU A 46 13.71 31.08 32.13
C GLU A 46 14.44 30.35 33.28
N ALA A 47 14.45 29.02 33.28
CA ALA A 47 15.25 28.21 34.20
C ALA A 47 16.76 28.55 34.08
N ALA A 48 17.27 28.70 32.86
CA ALA A 48 18.66 29.10 32.63
C ALA A 48 18.96 30.51 33.17
N LYS A 49 18.05 31.47 33.00
CA LYS A 49 18.21 32.82 33.58
C LYS A 49 18.22 32.78 35.11
N TRP A 50 17.32 32.01 35.73
CA TRP A 50 17.31 31.83 37.18
C TRP A 50 18.60 31.17 37.68
N TYR A 51 19.17 30.25 36.90
CA TYR A 51 20.46 29.66 37.23
C TYR A 51 21.59 30.71 37.22
N SER A 52 21.69 31.54 36.19
CA SER A 52 22.69 32.62 36.14
C SER A 52 22.51 33.63 37.28
N ARG A 53 21.27 33.94 37.66
CA ARG A 53 20.97 34.79 38.83
C ARG A 53 21.43 34.15 40.14
N ALA A 54 21.21 32.85 40.31
CA ALA A 54 21.67 32.12 41.48
C ALA A 54 23.20 32.12 41.58
N GLN A 55 23.91 31.93 40.46
CA GLN A 55 25.37 32.00 40.41
C GLN A 55 25.88 33.39 40.84
N LEU A 56 25.28 34.46 40.32
CA LEU A 56 25.63 35.83 40.69
C LEU A 56 25.37 36.14 42.17
N ALA A 57 24.28 35.61 42.74
CA ALA A 57 23.95 35.78 44.15
C ALA A 57 25.00 35.12 45.06
N VAL A 58 25.38 33.88 44.73
CA VAL A 58 26.42 33.14 45.46
C VAL A 58 27.79 33.83 45.35
N GLU A 59 28.15 34.35 44.17
CA GLU A 59 29.39 35.13 43.98
C GLU A 59 29.45 36.37 44.88
N LYS A 60 28.29 36.96 45.18
CA LYS A 60 28.14 38.14 46.06
C LYS A 60 27.95 37.79 47.54
N GLY A 61 27.92 36.50 47.90
CA GLY A 61 27.66 36.05 49.27
C GLY A 61 26.19 36.18 49.72
N GLU A 62 25.26 36.38 48.79
CA GLU A 62 23.82 36.53 49.03
C GLU A 62 23.13 35.15 48.96
N ASP A 63 23.45 34.26 49.90
CA ASP A 63 23.04 32.84 49.86
C ASP A 63 21.52 32.64 49.83
N GLU A 64 20.75 33.45 50.57
CA GLU A 64 19.29 33.37 50.59
C GLU A 64 18.68 33.71 49.21
N LEU A 65 19.21 34.74 48.54
CA LEU A 65 18.78 35.13 47.20
C LEU A 65 19.17 34.06 46.15
N GLY A 66 20.31 33.40 46.36
CA GLY A 66 20.72 32.23 45.58
C GLY A 66 19.74 31.05 45.73
N ARG A 67 19.33 30.72 46.96
CA ARG A 67 18.34 29.67 47.24
C ARG A 67 16.99 29.96 46.60
N GLU A 68 16.53 31.21 46.67
CA GLU A 68 15.27 31.63 46.07
C GLU A 68 15.31 31.52 44.54
N ALA A 69 16.41 31.95 43.91
CA ALA A 69 16.62 31.81 42.48
C ALA A 69 16.66 30.34 42.03
N LEU A 70 17.33 29.46 42.78
CA LEU A 70 17.32 28.01 42.52
C LEU A 70 15.94 27.38 42.68
N THR A 71 15.14 27.86 43.63
CA THR A 71 13.75 27.41 43.80
C THR A 71 12.91 27.74 42.58
N ARG A 72 13.01 28.98 42.07
CA ARG A 72 12.32 29.37 40.83
C ARG A 72 12.82 28.61 39.61
N ARG A 73 14.12 28.37 39.50
CA ARG A 73 14.69 27.50 38.46
C ARG A 73 14.02 26.12 38.47
N LYS A 74 13.93 25.50 39.65
CA LYS A 74 13.32 24.17 39.80
C LYS A 74 11.88 24.15 39.30
N GLN A 75 11.07 25.14 39.67
CA GLN A 75 9.69 25.27 39.19
C GLN A 75 9.60 25.37 37.66
N GLN A 76 10.51 26.12 37.03
CA GLN A 76 10.54 26.25 35.57
C GLN A 76 10.97 24.95 34.87
N LEU A 77 11.90 24.19 35.46
CA LEU A 77 12.29 22.87 34.96
C LEU A 77 11.15 21.87 35.08
N GLU A 78 10.46 21.81 36.22
CA GLU A 78 9.29 20.95 36.42
C GLU A 78 8.17 21.27 35.40
N LEU A 79 7.95 22.56 35.11
CA LEU A 79 7.02 22.97 34.06
C LEU A 79 7.47 22.51 32.68
N ALA A 80 8.75 22.70 32.32
CA ALA A 80 9.29 22.27 31.04
C ALA A 80 9.17 20.75 30.85
N ASP A 81 9.49 19.97 31.89
CA ASP A 81 9.44 18.51 31.85
C ASP A 81 8.00 18.01 31.74
N SER A 82 7.05 18.60 32.50
CA SER A 82 5.63 18.28 32.36
C SER A 82 5.10 18.57 30.95
N LEU A 83 5.52 19.66 30.31
CA LEU A 83 5.14 19.97 28.94
C LEU A 83 5.75 18.97 27.94
N LYS A 84 7.00 18.54 28.15
CA LYS A 84 7.64 17.51 27.30
C LYS A 84 6.92 16.17 27.39
N GLU A 85 6.55 15.73 28.60
CA GLU A 85 5.78 14.50 28.78
C GLU A 85 4.43 14.57 28.05
N GLN A 86 3.74 15.73 28.12
CA GLN A 86 2.50 15.95 27.38
C GLN A 86 2.71 15.91 25.86
N ILE A 87 3.79 16.50 25.36
CA ILE A 87 4.14 16.46 23.92
C ILE A 87 4.44 15.02 23.48
N GLU A 88 5.21 14.28 24.27
CA GLU A 88 5.55 12.88 23.97
C GLU A 88 4.29 12.01 23.93
N GLY A 89 3.40 12.17 24.91
CA GLY A 89 2.11 11.49 24.94
C GLY A 89 1.21 11.79 23.73
N GLN A 90 1.31 12.98 23.15
CA GLN A 90 0.55 13.36 21.94
C GLN A 90 1.25 12.99 20.62
N THR A 91 2.55 12.72 20.65
CA THR A 91 3.33 12.45 19.43
C THR A 91 2.87 11.18 18.72
N SER A 92 2.53 10.14 19.47
CA SER A 92 1.97 8.90 18.92
C SER A 92 0.63 9.13 18.23
N ALA A 93 -0.27 9.90 18.86
CA ALA A 93 -1.58 10.25 18.31
C ALA A 93 -1.46 11.10 17.03
N LEU A 94 -0.54 12.08 17.02
CA LEU A 94 -0.25 12.88 15.84
C LEU A 94 0.29 12.06 14.67
N THR A 95 1.16 11.10 14.97
CA THR A 95 1.73 10.18 13.97
C THR A 95 0.65 9.30 13.36
N ALA A 96 -0.18 8.66 14.20
CA ALA A 96 -1.28 7.83 13.74
C ALA A 96 -2.32 8.62 12.92
N LEU A 97 -2.60 9.87 13.31
CA LEU A 97 -3.52 10.74 12.57
C LEU A 97 -2.94 11.15 11.21
N TYR A 98 -1.64 11.42 11.14
CA TYR A 98 -0.94 11.71 9.89
C TYR A 98 -0.96 10.50 8.93
N GLU A 99 -0.68 9.30 9.43
CA GLU A 99 -0.74 8.07 8.65
C GLU A 99 -2.16 7.79 8.15
N SER A 100 -3.16 7.92 9.01
CA SER A 100 -4.58 7.76 8.65
C SER A 100 -5.01 8.78 7.59
N MET A 101 -4.54 10.02 7.69
CA MET A 101 -4.77 11.05 6.67
C MET A 101 -4.16 10.66 5.33
N LYS A 102 -2.92 10.15 5.32
CA LYS A 102 -2.22 9.71 4.11
C LYS A 102 -2.92 8.51 3.45
N GLU A 103 -3.38 7.56 4.24
CA GLU A 103 -4.15 6.42 3.74
C GLU A 103 -5.48 6.87 3.12
N LEU A 104 -6.19 7.81 3.75
CA LEU A 104 -7.43 8.36 3.22
C LEU A 104 -7.21 9.13 1.91
N GLU A 105 -6.11 9.88 1.81
CA GLU A 105 -5.69 10.55 0.58
C GLU A 105 -5.48 9.55 -0.56
N ALA A 106 -4.76 8.45 -0.31
CA ALA A 106 -4.51 7.40 -1.29
C ALA A 106 -5.82 6.71 -1.73
N LYS A 107 -6.66 6.30 -0.77
CA LYS A 107 -7.97 5.70 -1.04
C LYS A 107 -8.87 6.62 -1.86
N MET A 108 -8.81 7.94 -1.65
CA MET A 108 -9.57 8.91 -2.44
C MET A 108 -9.12 8.94 -3.91
N VAL A 109 -7.81 8.87 -4.18
CA VAL A 109 -7.28 8.81 -5.55
C VAL A 109 -7.77 7.54 -6.26
N GLU A 110 -7.69 6.39 -5.59
CA GLU A 110 -8.19 5.13 -6.12
C GLU A 110 -9.70 5.16 -6.38
N ALA A 111 -10.48 5.71 -5.44
CA ALA A 111 -11.93 5.83 -5.56
C ALA A 111 -12.33 6.69 -6.78
N LYS A 112 -11.61 7.80 -7.03
CA LYS A 112 -11.82 8.64 -8.21
C LYS A 112 -11.53 7.89 -9.51
N ALA A 113 -10.40 7.19 -9.59
CA ALA A 113 -10.05 6.39 -10.76
C ALA A 113 -11.09 5.28 -11.05
N LYS A 114 -11.53 4.57 -9.99
CA LYS A 114 -12.58 3.54 -10.10
C LYS A 114 -13.91 4.15 -10.55
N LYS A 115 -14.30 5.32 -10.01
CA LYS A 115 -15.50 6.05 -10.44
C LYS A 115 -15.45 6.33 -11.94
N ASP A 116 -14.38 6.94 -12.43
CA ASP A 116 -14.25 7.33 -13.84
C ASP A 116 -14.28 6.10 -14.76
N GLN A 117 -13.66 4.99 -14.35
CA GLN A 117 -13.73 3.72 -15.07
C GLN A 117 -15.17 3.17 -15.14
N ILE A 118 -15.91 3.19 -14.03
CA ILE A 118 -17.29 2.69 -13.98
C ILE A 118 -18.22 3.57 -14.82
N ILE A 119 -18.08 4.89 -14.75
CA ILE A 119 -18.84 5.84 -15.58
C ILE A 119 -18.56 5.59 -17.07
N ALA A 120 -17.30 5.42 -17.47
CA ALA A 120 -16.96 5.13 -18.86
C ALA A 120 -17.59 3.82 -19.37
N ARG A 121 -17.58 2.77 -18.54
CA ARG A 121 -18.24 1.49 -18.84
C ARG A 121 -19.76 1.64 -18.94
N ALA A 122 -20.38 2.36 -18.00
CA ALA A 122 -21.82 2.62 -18.00
C ALA A 122 -22.27 3.39 -19.26
N ARG A 123 -21.50 4.41 -19.66
CA ARG A 123 -21.75 5.17 -20.90
C ARG A 123 -21.60 4.32 -22.15
N THR A 124 -20.57 3.48 -22.22
CA THR A 124 -20.36 2.56 -23.34
C THR A 124 -21.51 1.57 -23.46
N ALA A 125 -21.94 0.96 -22.34
CA ALA A 125 -23.10 0.08 -22.31
C ALA A 125 -24.37 0.79 -22.78
N LYS A 126 -24.63 2.02 -22.29
CA LYS A 126 -25.79 2.84 -22.68
C LYS A 126 -25.77 3.26 -24.16
N ALA A 127 -24.59 3.51 -24.73
CA ALA A 127 -24.44 3.80 -26.15
C ALA A 127 -24.71 2.55 -27.01
N ALA A 128 -24.21 1.39 -26.60
CA ALA A 128 -24.48 0.12 -27.27
C ALA A 128 -25.97 -0.24 -27.27
N THR A 129 -26.66 -0.06 -26.14
CA THR A 129 -28.12 -0.28 -26.07
C THR A 129 -28.87 0.73 -26.94
N LYS A 130 -28.50 2.01 -26.91
CA LYS A 130 -29.18 3.05 -27.71
C LYS A 130 -28.95 2.87 -29.22
N VAL A 131 -27.76 2.42 -29.64
CA VAL A 131 -27.50 2.06 -31.05
C VAL A 131 -28.33 0.85 -31.46
N ASN A 132 -28.46 -0.17 -30.61
CA ASN A 132 -29.39 -1.28 -30.84
C ASN A 132 -30.85 -0.82 -30.92
N ASP A 133 -31.29 0.09 -30.04
CA ASP A 133 -32.64 0.67 -30.06
C ASP A 133 -32.89 1.55 -31.30
N MET A 134 -31.87 2.29 -31.77
CA MET A 134 -31.94 3.14 -32.97
C MET A 134 -31.87 2.32 -34.27
N LEU A 135 -31.08 1.25 -34.31
CA LEU A 135 -31.09 0.27 -35.41
C LEU A 135 -32.42 -0.48 -35.47
N ALA A 136 -33.03 -0.77 -34.32
CA ALA A 136 -34.41 -1.26 -34.23
C ALA A 136 -35.47 -0.18 -34.58
N GLY A 137 -35.09 1.11 -34.51
CA GLY A 137 -35.96 2.27 -34.72
C GLY A 137 -36.03 2.82 -36.16
N VAL A 138 -35.21 2.33 -37.10
CA VAL A 138 -35.31 2.67 -38.54
C VAL A 138 -35.84 1.46 -39.31
N GLY A 139 -37.18 1.34 -39.32
CA GLY A 139 -37.87 0.23 -40.00
C GLY A 139 -39.37 0.11 -39.73
N SER A 140 -40.09 1.24 -39.77
CA SER A 140 -41.53 1.44 -39.99
C SER A 140 -42.57 0.56 -39.25
N THR A 141 -43.35 1.26 -38.42
CA THR A 141 -44.81 1.11 -38.17
C THR A 141 -45.38 -0.14 -37.49
N SER A 142 -46.22 0.16 -36.50
CA SER A 142 -47.23 -0.67 -35.81
C SER A 142 -46.73 -1.47 -34.59
N SER A 143 -46.77 -0.73 -33.49
CA SER A 143 -46.29 -0.99 -32.14
C SER A 143 -47.07 -2.02 -31.32
N MET A 144 -47.55 -3.13 -31.92
CA MET A 144 -48.15 -4.23 -31.13
C MET A 144 -47.56 -5.63 -31.40
N ALA A 145 -46.81 -5.86 -32.49
CA ALA A 145 -46.29 -7.21 -32.84
C ALA A 145 -44.79 -7.42 -32.51
N ALA A 146 -44.18 -6.47 -31.81
CA ALA A 146 -42.73 -6.40 -31.57
C ALA A 146 -42.28 -6.92 -30.19
N PHE A 147 -43.20 -7.06 -29.22
CA PHE A 147 -42.87 -7.64 -27.91
C PHE A 147 -42.96 -9.17 -27.91
N GLU A 148 -44.00 -9.78 -28.50
CA GLU A 148 -44.14 -11.24 -28.64
C GLU A 148 -42.99 -11.88 -29.45
N ARG A 149 -42.58 -11.26 -30.57
CA ARG A 149 -41.47 -11.77 -31.39
C ARG A 149 -40.11 -11.62 -30.71
N MET A 150 -39.95 -10.69 -29.76
CA MET A 150 -38.67 -10.47 -29.08
C MET A 150 -38.42 -11.54 -28.02
N SER A 151 -39.47 -12.05 -27.37
CA SER A 151 -39.39 -13.25 -26.52
C SER A 151 -39.03 -14.51 -27.33
N GLU A 152 -39.68 -14.77 -28.47
CA GLU A 152 -39.34 -15.90 -29.36
C GLU A 152 -37.93 -15.75 -29.98
N LYS A 153 -37.48 -14.52 -30.26
CA LYS A 153 -36.16 -14.25 -30.83
C LYS A 153 -35.02 -14.38 -29.82
N VAL A 154 -35.27 -14.07 -28.53
CA VAL A 154 -34.30 -14.32 -27.44
C VAL A 154 -34.07 -15.82 -27.29
N GLU A 155 -35.13 -16.63 -27.33
CA GLU A 155 -35.04 -18.09 -27.25
C GLU A 155 -34.34 -18.69 -28.49
N GLN A 156 -34.55 -18.11 -29.68
CA GLN A 156 -33.89 -18.51 -30.93
C GLN A 156 -32.42 -18.05 -31.04
N LEU A 157 -32.05 -16.90 -30.46
CA LEU A 157 -30.69 -16.36 -30.44
C LEU A 157 -29.80 -17.07 -29.42
N GLU A 158 -30.35 -17.53 -28.30
CA GLU A 158 -29.66 -18.43 -27.37
C GLU A 158 -29.41 -19.81 -28.02
N ALA A 159 -30.39 -20.34 -28.78
CA ALA A 159 -30.23 -21.55 -29.58
C ALA A 159 -29.23 -21.38 -30.75
N GLN A 160 -29.22 -20.23 -31.44
CA GLN A 160 -28.28 -19.94 -32.54
C GLN A 160 -26.86 -19.61 -32.04
N ALA A 161 -26.68 -19.02 -30.86
CA ALA A 161 -25.36 -18.81 -30.26
C ALA A 161 -24.70 -20.14 -29.85
N SER A 162 -25.51 -21.13 -29.46
CA SER A 162 -25.10 -22.52 -29.22
C SER A 162 -24.70 -23.24 -30.53
N VAL A 163 -25.53 -23.16 -31.57
CA VAL A 163 -25.23 -23.77 -32.90
C VAL A 163 -24.06 -23.07 -33.61
N SER A 164 -23.88 -21.75 -33.45
CA SER A 164 -22.79 -20.99 -34.08
C SER A 164 -21.43 -21.20 -33.39
N LYS A 165 -21.40 -21.55 -32.09
CA LYS A 165 -20.18 -22.05 -31.42
C LYS A 165 -19.76 -23.43 -31.93
N GLN A 166 -20.70 -24.26 -32.38
CA GLN A 166 -20.42 -25.60 -32.90
C GLN A 166 -20.06 -25.58 -34.41
N LEU A 167 -20.57 -24.62 -35.19
CA LEU A 167 -20.26 -24.46 -36.63
C LEU A 167 -19.00 -23.63 -36.91
N ALA A 168 -18.57 -22.74 -36.01
CA ALA A 168 -17.30 -22.00 -36.13
C ALA A 168 -16.05 -22.89 -35.90
N ALA A 169 -16.22 -24.13 -35.42
CA ALA A 169 -15.16 -25.12 -35.31
C ALA A 169 -14.97 -26.00 -36.56
N SER A 170 -15.88 -25.95 -37.55
CA SER A 170 -15.95 -26.95 -38.63
C SER A 170 -15.85 -26.43 -40.07
N SER A 171 -15.57 -25.15 -40.34
CA SER A 171 -15.55 -24.64 -41.73
C SER A 171 -14.62 -23.45 -42.00
N SER A 172 -13.31 -23.62 -41.82
CA SER A 172 -12.32 -22.90 -42.65
C SER A 172 -11.17 -23.83 -43.04
N SER A 173 -11.27 -24.35 -44.27
CA SER A 173 -10.22 -24.91 -45.13
C SER A 173 -9.24 -25.93 -44.57
N GLY A 174 -9.40 -27.19 -45.00
CA GLY A 174 -8.28 -28.12 -45.08
C GLY A 174 -7.33 -27.76 -46.23
N LYS A 175 -6.02 -27.89 -46.00
CA LYS A 175 -5.13 -28.87 -46.68
C LYS A 175 -3.71 -28.77 -46.12
N GLY A 176 -3.22 -29.88 -45.54
CA GLY A 176 -1.80 -30.24 -45.56
C GLY A 176 -0.96 -29.93 -44.31
N SER A 177 -0.90 -30.89 -43.38
CA SER A 177 0.29 -31.42 -42.68
C SER A 177 -0.17 -32.12 -41.39
N THR A 178 -0.52 -33.40 -41.54
CA THR A 178 0.21 -34.55 -40.95
C THR A 178 0.03 -34.73 -39.45
N LEU A 179 -0.44 -35.93 -39.10
CA LEU A 179 -0.40 -36.52 -37.74
C LEU A 179 1.02 -36.48 -37.12
N ASP A 180 2.07 -36.27 -37.92
CA ASP A 180 3.46 -36.02 -37.48
C ASP A 180 3.64 -34.76 -36.62
N ASP A 181 2.90 -33.67 -36.88
CA ASP A 181 3.04 -32.43 -36.07
C ASP A 181 2.37 -32.57 -34.70
N LYS A 182 1.45 -33.54 -34.56
CA LYS A 182 0.76 -33.87 -33.31
C LYS A 182 1.55 -34.84 -32.42
N PHE A 183 2.49 -35.60 -32.98
CA PHE A 183 3.48 -36.34 -32.18
C PHE A 183 4.61 -35.43 -31.69
N LYS A 184 5.04 -34.42 -32.47
CA LYS A 184 6.05 -33.44 -32.03
C LYS A 184 5.65 -32.58 -30.82
N ALA A 185 4.36 -32.29 -30.65
CA ALA A 185 3.86 -31.57 -29.47
C ALA A 185 3.68 -32.48 -28.23
N LEU A 186 3.58 -33.80 -28.43
CA LEU A 186 3.62 -34.82 -27.37
C LEU A 186 5.07 -35.22 -27.02
N GLU A 187 6.03 -35.03 -27.91
CA GLU A 187 7.48 -35.13 -27.64
C GLU A 187 8.05 -33.85 -27.01
N ALA A 188 7.41 -32.69 -27.22
CA ALA A 188 7.76 -31.43 -26.53
C ALA A 188 7.16 -31.32 -25.10
N SER A 189 6.38 -32.32 -24.66
CA SER A 189 6.10 -32.54 -23.23
C SER A 189 7.16 -33.43 -22.57
N GLY A 190 8.27 -33.72 -23.25
CA GLY A 190 9.48 -34.27 -22.66
C GLY A 190 10.56 -33.19 -22.54
N GLY A 191 11.04 -32.94 -21.31
CA GLY A 191 12.38 -32.39 -21.12
C GLY A 191 12.54 -31.05 -20.40
N VAL A 192 11.50 -30.45 -19.81
CA VAL A 192 11.73 -29.27 -18.92
C VAL A 192 12.23 -29.69 -17.52
N ASP A 193 12.10 -30.96 -17.15
CA ASP A 193 12.77 -31.53 -15.97
C ASP A 193 14.26 -31.89 -16.23
N ASP A 194 14.64 -32.14 -17.49
CA ASP A 194 16.03 -32.49 -17.85
C ASP A 194 16.94 -31.26 -18.00
N GLU A 195 16.41 -30.10 -18.43
CA GLU A 195 17.16 -28.83 -18.41
C GLU A 195 17.36 -28.29 -16.98
N LEU A 196 16.47 -28.61 -16.04
CA LEU A 196 16.64 -28.27 -14.62
C LEU A 196 17.68 -29.18 -13.93
N ALA A 197 17.77 -30.45 -14.34
CA ALA A 197 18.77 -31.39 -13.87
C ALA A 197 20.18 -31.08 -14.41
N ALA A 198 20.30 -30.64 -15.67
CA ALA A 198 21.56 -30.19 -16.26
C ALA A 198 22.09 -28.91 -15.60
N LEU A 199 21.22 -27.96 -15.23
CA LEU A 199 21.60 -26.75 -14.48
C LEU A 199 22.04 -27.04 -13.03
N LYS A 200 21.44 -28.04 -12.37
CA LYS A 200 21.87 -28.49 -11.03
C LYS A 200 23.12 -29.36 -11.06
N ALA A 201 23.36 -30.13 -12.12
CA ALA A 201 24.57 -30.93 -12.31
C ALA A 201 25.77 -30.09 -12.78
N ALA A 202 25.56 -29.01 -13.54
CA ALA A 202 26.61 -28.03 -13.86
C ALA A 202 27.05 -27.18 -12.67
N GLN A 203 26.27 -27.17 -11.58
CA GLN A 203 26.62 -26.52 -10.32
C GLN A 203 27.11 -27.50 -9.24
N ARG A 204 27.09 -28.80 -9.54
CA ARG A 204 27.73 -29.83 -8.73
C ARG A 204 28.81 -30.50 -9.58
N VAL A 205 30.00 -29.91 -9.49
CA VAL A 205 31.35 -30.47 -9.76
C VAL A 205 32.11 -29.64 -10.77
N LEU A 206 33.10 -28.90 -10.29
CA LEU A 206 34.50 -29.25 -10.52
C LEU A 206 35.31 -28.95 -9.24
N PRO A 207 36.36 -29.75 -8.96
CA PRO A 207 36.58 -30.36 -7.66
C PRO A 207 37.91 -29.92 -7.02
N SER A 208 38.07 -30.30 -5.75
CA SER A 208 39.35 -30.48 -5.06
C SER A 208 40.35 -29.33 -5.18
N ALA A 209 40.14 -28.31 -4.35
CA ALA A 209 41.27 -27.68 -3.71
C ALA A 209 40.91 -27.49 -2.24
N VAL A 210 41.69 -28.17 -1.41
CA VAL A 210 41.89 -27.80 -0.02
C VAL A 210 40.86 -28.32 1.00
N ASP A 211 40.61 -29.63 0.91
CA ASP A 211 40.55 -30.52 2.09
C ASP A 211 41.89 -30.55 2.89
N ASN A 212 42.84 -29.63 2.62
CA ASN A 212 44.17 -29.58 3.23
C ASN A 212 44.35 -28.51 4.32
N GLU A 213 43.56 -27.42 4.36
CA GLU A 213 43.81 -26.31 5.30
C GLU A 213 43.11 -26.50 6.66
N LEU A 214 41.98 -27.20 6.71
CA LEU A 214 41.27 -27.46 7.98
C LEU A 214 41.82 -28.65 8.77
N GLU A 215 42.45 -29.62 8.10
CA GLU A 215 43.19 -30.69 8.78
C GLU A 215 44.56 -30.20 9.30
N GLU A 216 45.23 -29.28 8.61
CA GLU A 216 46.45 -28.65 9.12
C GLU A 216 46.19 -27.73 10.33
N MET A 217 45.09 -26.97 10.35
CA MET A 217 44.71 -26.17 11.53
C MET A 217 44.34 -27.02 12.76
N LYS A 218 43.74 -28.21 12.57
CA LYS A 218 43.46 -29.12 13.69
C LYS A 218 44.73 -29.78 14.24
N LYS A 219 45.71 -30.07 13.39
CA LYS A 219 47.01 -30.60 13.80
C LYS A 219 47.86 -29.58 14.56
N MET A 220 47.75 -28.28 14.21
CA MET A 220 48.39 -27.17 14.94
C MET A 220 47.77 -26.90 16.31
N MET A 221 46.48 -27.19 16.52
CA MET A 221 45.82 -27.01 17.82
C MET A 221 46.08 -28.16 18.81
N ASP A 222 46.42 -29.36 18.34
CA ASP A 222 46.72 -30.51 19.21
C ASP A 222 48.19 -30.57 19.68
N GLN A 223 49.09 -29.79 19.05
CA GLN A 223 50.52 -29.72 19.42
C GLN A 223 50.87 -28.59 20.40
N ASN A 224 49.93 -27.71 20.75
CA ASN A 224 50.18 -26.58 21.65
C ASN A 224 49.51 -26.69 23.03
N LYS A 225 49.30 -27.93 23.52
CA LYS A 225 49.11 -28.20 24.95
C LYS A 225 50.42 -28.66 25.59
N PRO A 226 51.25 -27.76 26.15
CA PRO A 226 52.21 -28.17 27.15
C PRO A 226 51.46 -28.62 28.41
N LYS A 227 51.81 -29.82 28.83
CA LYS A 227 51.29 -30.58 29.96
C LYS A 227 51.59 -29.85 31.27
N GLU A 228 50.58 -29.69 32.11
CA GLU A 228 50.80 -29.64 33.54
C GLU A 228 51.37 -30.99 33.99
N SER A 229 52.54 -30.98 34.60
CA SER A 229 52.98 -32.05 35.49
C SER A 229 54.16 -31.58 36.35
N PHE A 230 53.81 -31.17 37.57
CA PHE A 230 54.40 -31.44 38.90
C PHE A 230 54.63 -30.21 39.76
#